data_AF-A0A349Q7W3-F1
#
_entry.id   AF-A0A349Q7W3-F1
#
_cell.length_a   1.000
_cell.length_b   1.000
_cell.length_c   1.000
_cell.angle_alpha   90.00
_cell.angle_beta   90.00
_cell.angle_gamma   90.00
#
_symmetry.space_group_name_H-M   'P 1'
#
loop_
_entity.id
_entity.type
_entity.pdbx_description
1 polymer ?
#
loop_
_entity_poly.entity_id
_entity_poly.type
_entity_poly.pdbx_seq_one_letter_code
_entity_poly.pdbx_strand_id
1 'polypeptide(L)'
;MYTRCPSCRAEISFEPPANMESLPDGYKHRIKCPSCGVTIGVKINKIDTTPATLVQQAPAYTQPQTNFEPVYANEEAAAVPQSKVKAKHSGIGRNVTMMIMSLIFIALSVVGYLVNADTIKNDLFGISWLDGITCWDILIQNADAFSLLFEGDVLGGILTIIPMILFTLAGINFIVALVSACGKKYGRAYNLIMSIVLAGLSVFMLFYPFVCFNTEGEGLLPYLRGIVEEKEFALFVSAGLGLLQLILGLCFCKSLKRKEKKVK
;
A
#
# COMPACT_ATOMS: atom_id res chain seq x y z
N MET A 1 -18.86 41.30 20.04
CA MET A 1 -19.09 39.89 20.41
C MET A 1 -17.88 39.38 21.18
N TYR A 2 -18.05 38.39 22.07
CA TYR A 2 -16.95 37.83 22.87
C TYR A 2 -16.80 36.33 22.63
N THR A 3 -15.56 35.85 22.62
CA THR A 3 -15.25 34.41 22.61
C THR A 3 -13.97 34.16 23.40
N ARG A 4 -13.77 32.92 23.87
CA ARG A 4 -12.53 32.52 24.57
C ARG A 4 -11.64 31.73 23.64
N CYS A 5 -10.34 32.03 23.66
CA CYS A 5 -9.36 31.27 22.91
C CYS A 5 -9.26 29.84 23.47
N PRO A 6 -9.43 28.78 22.66
CA PRO A 6 -9.28 27.40 23.13
C PRO A 6 -7.84 27.05 23.52
N SER A 7 -6.84 27.81 23.04
CA SER A 7 -5.42 27.58 23.32
C SER A 7 -4.94 28.29 24.58
N CYS A 8 -5.17 29.60 24.71
CA CYS A 8 -4.65 30.39 25.84
C CYS A 8 -5.74 30.85 26.83
N ARG A 9 -7.01 30.51 26.59
CA ARG A 9 -8.18 30.90 27.41
C ARG A 9 -8.41 32.41 27.56
N ALA A 10 -7.63 33.25 26.89
CA ALA A 10 -7.86 34.69 26.85
C ALA A 10 -9.22 35.02 26.22
N GLU A 11 -9.88 36.02 26.78
CA GLU A 11 -11.12 36.58 26.24
C GLU A 11 -10.80 37.49 25.04
N ILE A 12 -11.55 37.32 23.96
CA ILE A 12 -11.37 38.03 22.71
C ILE A 12 -12.66 38.78 22.41
N SER A 13 -12.58 40.11 22.39
CA SER A 13 -13.61 40.98 21.83
C SER A 13 -13.38 41.12 20.33
N PHE A 14 -14.43 40.93 19.53
CA PHE A 14 -14.38 41.19 18.09
C PHE A 14 -15.67 41.82 17.59
N GLU A 15 -15.55 42.61 16.53
CA GLU A 15 -16.66 43.19 15.80
C GLU A 15 -17.20 42.18 14.78
N PRO A 16 -18.53 42.09 14.61
CA PRO A 16 -19.09 41.24 13.58
C PRO A 16 -18.79 41.79 12.17
N PRO A 17 -18.85 40.93 11.12
CA PRO A 17 -18.71 41.38 9.73
C PRO A 17 -19.79 42.39 9.36
N ALA A 18 -19.41 43.44 8.62
CA ALA A 18 -20.32 44.50 8.18
C ALA A 18 -21.52 44.00 7.35
N ASN A 19 -21.41 42.81 6.74
CA ASN A 19 -22.45 42.21 5.91
C ASN A 19 -23.25 41.10 6.63
N MET A 20 -23.30 41.10 7.97
CA MET A 20 -23.93 40.04 8.78
C MET A 20 -25.32 39.61 8.28
N GLU A 21 -26.15 40.56 7.83
CA GLU A 21 -27.52 40.31 7.37
C GLU A 21 -27.60 39.42 6.11
N SER A 22 -26.59 39.52 5.25
CA SER A 22 -26.49 38.76 3.98
C SER A 22 -25.79 37.42 4.12
N LEU A 23 -25.24 37.10 5.31
CA LEU A 23 -24.52 35.86 5.53
C LEU A 23 -25.51 34.70 5.74
N PRO A 24 -25.20 33.49 5.22
CA PRO A 24 -26.02 32.31 5.46
C PRO A 24 -26.00 31.92 6.95
N ASP A 25 -27.09 31.36 7.44
CA ASP A 25 -27.20 30.96 8.84
C ASP A 25 -26.11 29.95 9.22
N GLY A 26 -25.42 30.24 10.33
CA GLY A 26 -24.30 29.45 10.79
C GLY A 26 -22.97 29.72 10.09
N TYR A 27 -22.84 30.89 9.44
CA TYR A 27 -21.56 31.38 8.94
C TYR A 27 -20.47 31.33 10.03
N LYS A 28 -19.32 30.75 9.66
CA LYS A 28 -18.13 30.64 10.51
C LYS A 28 -17.16 31.77 10.18
N HIS A 29 -17.15 32.81 11.02
CA HIS A 29 -16.18 33.89 10.91
C HIS A 29 -14.84 33.48 11.52
N ARG A 30 -13.73 33.75 10.84
CA ARG A 30 -12.39 33.42 11.32
C ARG A 30 -11.75 34.65 11.94
N ILE A 31 -11.42 34.55 13.22
CA ILE A 31 -10.69 35.58 13.97
C ILE A 31 -9.31 35.05 14.39
N LYS A 32 -8.32 35.93 14.54
CA LYS A 32 -7.02 35.56 15.13
C LYS A 32 -6.99 35.99 16.60
N CYS A 33 -6.49 35.12 17.46
CA CYS A 33 -6.28 35.47 18.87
C CYS A 33 -5.14 36.49 18.97
N PRO A 34 -5.35 37.68 19.59
CA PRO A 34 -4.30 38.67 19.77
C PRO A 34 -3.22 38.21 20.75
N SER A 35 -3.53 37.29 21.67
CA SER A 35 -2.58 36.82 22.69
C SER A 35 -1.67 35.67 22.22
N CYS A 36 -2.13 34.78 21.34
CA CYS A 36 -1.34 33.61 20.91
C CYS A 36 -1.33 33.35 19.40
N GLY A 37 -1.98 34.18 18.58
CA GLY A 37 -1.94 34.11 17.12
C GLY A 37 -2.78 32.99 16.47
N VAL A 38 -3.39 32.10 17.26
CA VAL A 38 -4.22 30.99 16.75
C VAL A 38 -5.47 31.53 16.05
N THR A 39 -5.81 30.95 14.89
CA THR A 39 -7.04 31.30 14.15
C THR A 39 -8.22 30.47 14.67
N ILE A 40 -9.28 31.14 15.09
CA ILE A 40 -10.49 30.57 15.71
C ILE A 40 -11.68 30.82 14.77
N GLY A 41 -12.51 29.80 14.56
CA GLY A 41 -13.79 29.94 13.85
C GLY A 41 -14.93 30.17 14.83
N VAL A 42 -15.56 31.34 14.79
CA VAL A 42 -16.75 31.67 15.59
C VAL A 42 -17.99 31.59 14.71
N LYS A 43 -19.02 30.89 15.17
CA LYS A 43 -20.32 30.84 14.49
C LYS A 43 -21.11 32.10 14.86
N ILE A 44 -21.51 32.87 13.86
CA ILE A 44 -22.36 34.04 14.04
C ILE A 44 -23.79 33.62 13.69
N ASN A 45 -24.70 33.70 14.66
CA ASN A 45 -26.12 33.50 14.42
C ASN A 45 -26.75 34.85 14.04
N LYS A 46 -27.74 34.85 13.15
CA LYS A 46 -28.54 36.06 12.88
C LYS A 46 -29.27 36.49 14.14
N ILE A 47 -29.30 37.80 14.37
CA ILE A 47 -30.12 38.39 15.43
C ILE A 47 -31.51 38.56 14.81
N ASP A 48 -32.50 37.79 15.28
CA ASP A 48 -33.90 38.02 14.92
C ASP A 48 -34.34 39.36 15.51
N THR A 49 -34.44 40.38 14.65
CA THR A 49 -35.03 41.68 14.99
C THR A 49 -36.56 41.57 14.99
N THR A 50 -37.12 40.77 15.90
CA THR A 50 -38.52 40.95 16.29
C THR A 50 -38.58 42.01 17.38
N PRO A 51 -39.26 43.15 17.16
CA PRO A 51 -39.37 44.19 18.17
C PRO A 51 -40.20 43.66 19.35
N ALA A 52 -39.61 43.67 20.56
CA ALA A 52 -40.28 43.28 21.78
C ALA A 52 -41.51 44.19 22.01
N THR A 53 -42.68 43.58 22.13
CA THR A 53 -43.93 44.25 22.48
C THR A 53 -43.81 44.89 23.87
N LEU A 54 -44.10 46.19 23.92
CA LEU A 54 -44.09 47.04 25.10
C LEU A 54 -45.09 46.56 26.15
N VAL A 55 -44.63 46.29 27.37
CA VAL A 55 -45.45 46.33 28.58
C VAL A 55 -44.83 47.34 29.56
N GLN A 56 -45.69 48.19 30.12
CA GLN A 56 -45.42 49.48 30.75
C GLN A 56 -45.14 49.34 32.26
N GLN A 57 -43.99 49.90 32.71
CA GLN A 57 -43.53 50.43 34.04
C GLN A 57 -44.02 49.80 35.37
N ALA A 58 -43.17 49.52 36.39
CA ALA A 58 -42.27 50.43 37.14
C ALA A 58 -41.11 49.68 37.91
N PRO A 59 -40.27 50.31 38.78
CA PRO A 59 -38.91 50.73 38.49
C PRO A 59 -37.77 50.02 39.28
N ALA A 60 -36.53 50.35 38.87
CA ALA A 60 -35.23 50.22 39.55
C ALA A 60 -34.35 48.98 39.24
N TYR A 61 -33.30 49.26 38.45
CA TYR A 61 -31.93 48.73 38.52
C TYR A 61 -31.76 47.22 38.78
N THR A 62 -31.50 46.46 37.71
CA THR A 62 -30.19 45.83 37.42
C THR A 62 -30.33 45.02 36.13
N GLN A 63 -29.26 45.02 35.32
CA GLN A 63 -29.21 44.36 34.01
C GLN A 63 -29.65 42.89 34.09
N PRO A 64 -30.44 42.36 33.14
CA PRO A 64 -30.61 40.92 33.03
C PRO A 64 -29.27 40.33 32.61
N GLN A 65 -28.63 39.60 33.51
CA GLN A 65 -27.67 38.57 33.13
C GLN A 65 -28.40 37.61 32.17
N THR A 66 -28.13 37.71 30.87
CA THR A 66 -28.45 36.64 29.95
C THR A 66 -27.53 35.49 30.33
N ASN A 67 -28.08 34.62 31.17
CA ASN A 67 -27.50 33.37 31.59
C ASN A 67 -27.35 32.53 30.31
N PHE A 68 -26.16 32.59 29.70
CA PHE A 68 -25.78 31.65 28.67
C PHE A 68 -25.60 30.32 29.38
N GLU A 69 -26.66 29.50 29.43
CA GLU A 69 -26.51 28.09 29.73
C GLU A 69 -25.48 27.53 28.74
N PRO A 70 -24.41 26.88 29.22
CA PRO A 70 -23.58 26.09 28.34
C PRO A 70 -24.48 25.00 27.78
N VAL A 71 -24.82 25.08 26.50
CA VAL A 71 -25.37 23.93 25.78
C VAL A 71 -24.29 22.86 25.83
N TYR A 72 -24.39 21.95 26.80
CA TYR A 72 -23.72 20.67 26.73
C TYR A 72 -24.22 20.03 25.45
N ALA A 73 -23.35 19.98 24.45
CA ALA A 73 -23.61 19.19 23.26
C ALA A 73 -23.92 17.77 23.74
N ASN A 74 -25.14 17.31 23.47
CA ASN A 74 -25.56 15.92 23.68
C ASN A 74 -24.41 14.97 23.29
N GLU A 75 -24.21 13.95 24.11
CA GLU A 75 -23.29 12.82 23.91
C GLU A 75 -23.63 11.92 22.72
N GLU A 76 -24.27 12.47 21.68
CA GLU A 76 -24.16 11.96 20.33
C GLU A 76 -23.19 12.86 19.58
N ALA A 77 -21.92 12.68 19.91
CA ALA A 77 -20.83 13.05 19.04
C ALA A 77 -20.96 12.25 17.73
N ALA A 78 -21.88 12.68 16.87
CA ALA A 78 -21.77 12.48 15.43
C ALA A 78 -20.45 13.16 15.06
N ALA A 79 -19.40 12.34 15.08
CA ALA A 79 -18.05 12.75 14.80
C ALA A 79 -18.08 13.58 13.53
N VAL A 80 -17.95 14.90 13.68
CA VAL A 80 -17.61 15.79 12.59
C VAL A 80 -16.46 15.06 11.91
N PRO A 81 -16.60 14.60 10.66
CA PRO A 81 -15.51 13.90 10.03
C PRO A 81 -14.43 14.96 10.01
N GLN A 82 -13.41 14.77 10.86
CA GLN A 82 -12.17 15.49 10.71
C GLN A 82 -11.91 15.42 9.22
N SER A 83 -11.66 16.55 8.59
CA SER A 83 -10.99 16.54 7.31
C SER A 83 -9.64 15.89 7.62
N LYS A 84 -9.62 14.54 7.69
CA LYS A 84 -8.45 13.72 7.57
C LYS A 84 -7.87 14.31 6.32
N VAL A 85 -6.81 15.10 6.48
CA VAL A 85 -5.90 15.41 5.40
C VAL A 85 -5.71 14.05 4.80
N LYS A 86 -6.37 13.79 3.67
CA LYS A 86 -6.33 12.49 3.02
C LYS A 86 -4.89 12.44 2.62
N ALA A 87 -4.06 11.83 3.47
CA ALA A 87 -2.67 11.56 3.19
C ALA A 87 -2.75 10.97 1.81
N LYS A 88 -2.25 11.73 0.84
CA LYS A 88 -2.32 11.38 -0.57
C LYS A 88 -1.47 10.12 -0.61
N HIS A 89 -2.09 8.96 -0.42
CA HIS A 89 -1.40 7.70 -0.16
C HIS A 89 -0.52 7.48 -1.37
N SER A 90 0.73 7.87 -1.24
CA SER A 90 1.66 7.79 -2.34
C SER A 90 1.83 6.31 -2.61
N GLY A 91 1.67 5.88 -3.85
CA GLY A 91 1.88 4.48 -4.23
C GLY A 91 3.29 3.97 -3.92
N ILE A 92 4.20 4.88 -3.55
CA ILE A 92 5.62 4.67 -3.23
C ILE A 92 5.81 3.47 -2.30
N GLY A 93 5.21 3.46 -1.10
CA GLY A 93 5.45 2.37 -0.14
C GLY A 93 5.11 0.99 -0.69
N ARG A 94 4.01 0.89 -1.45
CA ARG A 94 3.60 -0.37 -2.08
C ARG A 94 4.53 -0.77 -3.22
N ASN A 95 4.95 0.18 -4.04
CA ASN A 95 5.93 -0.05 -5.10
C ASN A 95 7.28 -0.49 -4.51
N VAL A 96 7.74 0.13 -3.42
CA VAL A 96 8.97 -0.25 -2.71
C VAL A 96 8.87 -1.67 -2.17
N THR A 97 7.73 -2.06 -1.58
CA THR A 97 7.53 -3.45 -1.16
C THR A 97 7.62 -4.42 -2.34
N MET A 98 6.97 -4.14 -3.48
CA MET A 98 7.06 -5.01 -4.66
C MET A 98 8.47 -5.06 -5.25
N MET A 99 9.19 -3.94 -5.21
CA MET A 99 10.58 -3.85 -5.63
C MET A 99 11.47 -4.75 -4.77
N ILE A 100 11.32 -4.71 -3.43
CA ILE A 100 12.08 -5.56 -2.51
C ILE A 100 11.79 -7.03 -2.77
N MET A 101 10.53 -7.44 -2.90
CA MET A 101 10.18 -8.84 -3.20
C MET A 101 10.82 -9.32 -4.49
N SER A 102 10.80 -8.50 -5.54
CA SER A 102 11.41 -8.82 -6.82
C SER A 102 12.93 -8.89 -6.74
N LEU A 103 13.55 -8.00 -5.97
CA LEU A 103 15.00 -7.98 -5.75
C LEU A 103 15.48 -9.23 -4.99
N ILE A 104 14.67 -9.77 -4.07
CA ILE A 104 14.99 -11.04 -3.41
C ILE A 104 15.03 -12.19 -4.42
N PHE A 105 14.07 -12.29 -5.34
CA PHE A 105 14.11 -13.30 -6.40
C PHE A 105 15.33 -13.16 -7.31
N ILE A 106 15.65 -11.93 -7.72
CA ILE A 106 16.86 -11.65 -8.50
C ILE A 106 18.11 -12.10 -7.72
N ALA A 107 18.19 -11.78 -6.43
CA ALA A 107 19.32 -12.17 -5.59
C ALA A 107 19.44 -13.69 -5.46
N LEU A 108 18.32 -14.42 -5.27
CA LEU A 108 18.33 -15.88 -5.23
C LEU A 108 18.87 -16.48 -6.53
N SER A 109 18.45 -15.97 -7.69
CA SER A 109 18.96 -16.45 -8.98
C SER A 109 20.44 -16.12 -9.20
N VAL A 110 20.90 -14.93 -8.79
CA VAL A 110 22.32 -14.57 -8.86
C VAL A 110 23.15 -15.48 -7.96
N VAL A 111 22.70 -15.76 -6.74
CA VAL A 111 23.43 -16.66 -5.83
C VAL A 111 23.41 -18.09 -6.36
N GLY A 112 22.28 -18.57 -6.90
CA GLY A 112 22.19 -19.87 -7.56
C GLY A 112 23.18 -20.02 -8.72
N TYR A 113 23.28 -19.00 -9.58
CA TYR A 113 24.27 -18.94 -10.65
C TYR A 113 25.71 -19.03 -10.11
N LEU A 114 26.04 -18.29 -9.06
CA LEU A 114 27.38 -18.30 -8.47
C LEU A 114 27.74 -19.66 -7.84
N VAL A 115 26.75 -20.41 -7.35
CA VAL A 115 26.94 -21.81 -6.90
C VAL A 115 27.21 -22.72 -8.09
N ASN A 116 26.38 -22.66 -9.15
CA ASN A 116 26.56 -23.47 -10.35
C ASN A 116 27.86 -23.16 -11.12
N ALA A 117 28.34 -21.92 -11.04
CA ALA A 117 29.61 -21.49 -11.62
C ALA A 117 30.83 -21.81 -10.72
N ASP A 118 30.68 -22.63 -9.68
CA ASP A 118 31.71 -23.03 -8.71
C ASP A 118 32.39 -21.85 -7.98
N THR A 119 31.82 -20.64 -8.06
CA THR A 119 32.33 -19.45 -7.36
C THR A 119 32.01 -19.54 -5.87
N ILE A 120 30.84 -20.07 -5.52
CA ILE A 120 30.45 -20.40 -4.15
C ILE A 120 30.50 -21.93 -4.02
N LYS A 121 31.43 -22.44 -3.21
CA LYS A 121 31.70 -23.89 -3.08
C LYS A 121 30.67 -24.68 -2.25
N ASN A 122 29.72 -24.00 -1.63
CA ASN A 122 28.67 -24.63 -0.82
C ASN A 122 27.36 -24.53 -1.58
N ASP A 123 26.62 -25.64 -1.65
CA ASP A 123 25.32 -25.72 -2.33
C ASP A 123 24.23 -24.81 -1.71
N LEU A 124 24.47 -24.26 -0.51
CA LEU A 124 23.62 -23.25 0.13
C LEU A 124 22.15 -23.68 0.21
N PHE A 125 21.94 -24.94 0.60
CA PHE A 125 20.61 -25.53 0.78
C PHE A 125 19.82 -25.65 -0.53
N GLY A 126 20.45 -26.08 -1.63
CA GLY A 126 19.81 -26.27 -2.94
C GLY A 126 19.51 -24.96 -3.69
N ILE A 127 20.26 -23.88 -3.44
CA ILE A 127 20.00 -22.59 -4.11
C ILE A 127 20.39 -22.62 -5.59
N SER A 128 21.25 -23.56 -5.98
CA SER A 128 21.66 -23.90 -7.35
C SER A 128 20.45 -24.12 -8.28
N TRP A 129 19.37 -24.70 -7.78
CA TRP A 129 18.11 -24.89 -8.52
C TRP A 129 17.45 -23.57 -8.96
N LEU A 130 17.74 -22.45 -8.31
CA LEU A 130 17.13 -21.14 -8.62
C LEU A 130 17.90 -20.33 -9.67
N ASP A 131 18.96 -20.89 -10.24
CA ASP A 131 19.78 -20.26 -11.27
C ASP A 131 18.99 -19.96 -12.55
N GLY A 132 18.60 -18.70 -12.71
CA GLY A 132 17.96 -18.20 -13.92
C GLY A 132 18.91 -17.59 -14.94
N ILE A 133 20.22 -17.58 -14.69
CA ILE A 133 21.21 -16.89 -15.53
C ILE A 133 21.85 -17.86 -16.52
N THR A 134 22.15 -19.09 -16.12
CA THR A 134 22.83 -20.06 -16.99
C THR A 134 22.08 -20.32 -18.30
N CYS A 135 20.74 -20.43 -18.27
CA CYS A 135 19.96 -20.57 -19.50
C CYS A 135 20.01 -19.33 -20.41
N TRP A 136 20.11 -18.12 -19.83
CA TRP A 136 20.35 -16.91 -20.63
C TRP A 136 21.74 -16.94 -21.27
N ASP A 137 22.74 -17.40 -20.53
CA ASP A 137 24.11 -17.52 -21.02
C ASP A 137 24.20 -18.49 -22.21
N ILE A 138 23.59 -19.68 -22.07
CA ILE A 138 23.50 -20.66 -23.16
C ILE A 138 22.77 -20.06 -24.37
N LEU A 139 21.63 -19.41 -24.17
CA LEU A 139 20.87 -18.79 -25.26
C LEU A 139 21.68 -17.73 -26.04
N ILE A 140 22.48 -16.92 -25.32
CA ILE A 140 23.26 -15.84 -25.93
C ILE A 140 24.53 -16.36 -26.60
N GLN A 141 25.23 -17.30 -25.96
CA GLN A 141 26.52 -17.79 -26.44
C GLN A 141 26.40 -18.95 -27.43
N ASN A 142 25.36 -19.78 -27.31
CA ASN A 142 25.17 -20.99 -28.10
C ASN A 142 23.68 -21.32 -28.30
N ALA A 143 23.03 -20.56 -29.18
CA ALA A 143 21.60 -20.71 -29.48
C ALA A 143 21.23 -22.12 -29.98
N ASP A 144 22.15 -22.81 -30.68
CA ASP A 144 21.94 -24.18 -31.15
C ASP A 144 21.88 -25.15 -29.94
N ALA A 145 22.77 -24.99 -28.96
CA ALA A 145 22.69 -25.77 -27.72
C ALA A 145 21.42 -25.47 -26.90
N PHE A 146 20.93 -24.23 -26.97
CA PHE A 146 19.67 -23.87 -26.33
C PHE A 146 18.47 -24.57 -26.99
N SER A 147 18.42 -24.67 -28.33
CA SER A 147 17.32 -25.36 -29.00
C SER A 147 17.31 -26.86 -28.73
N LEU A 148 18.49 -27.47 -28.55
CA LEU A 148 18.61 -28.89 -28.19
C LEU A 148 17.91 -29.25 -26.87
N LEU A 149 17.73 -28.29 -25.95
CA LEU A 149 16.96 -28.50 -24.71
C LEU A 149 15.50 -28.92 -24.97
N PHE A 150 14.95 -28.60 -26.14
CA PHE A 150 13.55 -28.84 -26.49
C PHE A 150 13.35 -29.99 -27.48
N GLU A 151 14.42 -30.52 -28.08
CA GLU A 151 14.31 -31.53 -29.14
C GLU A 151 13.97 -32.94 -28.62
N GLY A 152 14.49 -33.31 -27.45
CA GLY A 152 14.26 -34.64 -26.85
C GLY A 152 12.96 -34.72 -26.04
N ASP A 153 12.68 -33.70 -25.23
CA ASP A 153 11.46 -33.58 -24.46
C ASP A 153 11.10 -32.09 -24.30
N VAL A 154 10.01 -31.69 -24.94
CA VAL A 154 9.52 -30.31 -24.89
C VAL A 154 9.14 -29.93 -23.46
N LEU A 155 8.59 -30.86 -22.67
CA LEU A 155 8.20 -30.59 -21.29
C LEU A 155 9.45 -30.36 -20.44
N GLY A 156 10.44 -31.25 -20.51
CA GLY A 156 11.75 -31.08 -19.86
C GLY A 156 12.45 -29.77 -20.24
N GLY A 157 12.43 -29.40 -21.53
CA GLY A 157 12.97 -28.13 -22.00
C GLY A 157 12.25 -26.90 -21.41
N ILE A 158 10.91 -26.90 -21.41
CA ILE A 158 10.10 -25.84 -20.80
C ILE A 158 10.39 -25.72 -19.31
N LEU A 159 10.50 -26.86 -18.63
CA LEU A 159 10.72 -26.91 -17.20
C LEU A 159 12.13 -26.44 -16.82
N THR A 160 13.14 -26.74 -17.65
CA THR A 160 14.52 -26.27 -17.48
C THR A 160 14.65 -24.75 -17.56
N ILE A 161 13.80 -24.07 -18.36
CA ILE A 161 13.84 -22.61 -18.49
C ILE A 161 12.98 -21.86 -17.47
N ILE A 162 12.29 -22.53 -16.55
CA ILE A 162 11.48 -21.85 -15.52
C ILE A 162 12.29 -20.88 -14.65
N PRO A 163 13.49 -21.24 -14.13
CA PRO A 163 14.34 -20.31 -13.40
C PRO A 163 14.66 -19.05 -14.21
N MET A 164 14.93 -19.23 -15.51
CA MET A 164 15.19 -18.14 -16.46
C MET A 164 14.00 -17.18 -16.55
N ILE A 165 12.79 -17.73 -16.72
CA ILE A 165 11.56 -16.95 -16.79
C ILE A 165 11.30 -16.22 -15.46
N LEU A 166 11.47 -16.90 -14.32
CA LEU A 166 11.30 -16.32 -13.00
C LEU A 166 12.25 -15.13 -12.79
N PHE A 167 13.54 -15.30 -13.11
CA PHE A 167 14.54 -14.24 -13.05
C PHE A 167 14.18 -13.04 -13.93
N THR A 168 13.81 -13.28 -15.19
CA THR A 168 13.43 -12.21 -16.12
C THR A 168 12.19 -11.46 -15.65
N LEU A 169 11.14 -12.17 -15.24
CA LEU A 169 9.91 -11.53 -14.76
C LEU A 169 10.11 -10.79 -13.44
N ALA A 170 10.98 -11.28 -12.54
CA ALA A 170 11.38 -10.56 -11.35
C ALA A 170 12.13 -9.27 -11.72
N GLY A 171 13.05 -9.32 -12.69
CA GLY A 171 13.73 -8.15 -13.24
C GLY A 171 12.76 -7.10 -13.82
N ILE A 172 11.81 -7.54 -14.64
CA ILE A 172 10.80 -6.64 -15.22
C ILE A 172 9.93 -6.03 -14.11
N ASN A 173 9.45 -6.84 -13.15
CA ASN A 173 8.61 -6.34 -12.06
C ASN A 173 9.37 -5.34 -11.18
N PHE A 174 10.67 -5.56 -10.93
CA PHE A 174 11.54 -4.63 -10.24
C PHE A 174 11.61 -3.28 -10.96
N ILE A 175 11.88 -3.28 -12.28
CA ILE A 175 11.97 -2.05 -13.09
C ILE A 175 10.63 -1.31 -13.08
N VAL A 176 9.52 -2.01 -13.30
CA VAL A 176 8.20 -1.39 -13.32
C VAL A 176 7.84 -0.83 -11.95
N ALA A 177 8.15 -1.53 -10.86
CA ALA A 177 7.95 -1.04 -9.49
C ALA A 177 8.81 0.19 -9.20
N LEU A 178 10.06 0.21 -9.63
CA LEU A 178 10.98 1.36 -9.49
C LEU A 178 10.44 2.60 -10.23
N VAL A 179 10.12 2.46 -11.52
CA VAL A 179 9.55 3.55 -12.34
C VAL A 179 8.23 4.04 -11.73
N SER A 180 7.39 3.11 -11.26
CA SER A 180 6.13 3.42 -10.59
C SER A 180 6.33 4.18 -9.27
N ALA A 181 7.37 3.83 -8.49
CA ALA A 181 7.75 4.53 -7.27
C ALA A 181 8.16 5.99 -7.57
N CYS A 182 9.05 6.18 -8.56
CA CYS A 182 9.48 7.51 -9.02
C CYS A 182 8.30 8.35 -9.53
N GLY A 183 7.41 7.73 -10.33
CA GLY A 183 6.19 8.36 -10.85
C GLY A 183 5.08 8.54 -9.82
N LYS A 184 5.26 8.07 -8.57
CA LYS A 184 4.27 8.09 -7.48
C LYS A 184 2.92 7.46 -7.86
N LYS A 185 2.88 6.60 -8.87
CA LYS A 185 1.71 5.86 -9.35
C LYS A 185 1.86 4.40 -9.00
N TYR A 186 0.78 3.72 -8.62
CA TYR A 186 0.82 2.28 -8.32
C TYR A 186 -0.07 1.54 -9.32
N GLY A 187 0.54 0.76 -10.20
CA GLY A 187 -0.15 -0.10 -11.15
C GLY A 187 -0.79 -1.29 -10.43
N ARG A 188 -2.03 -1.15 -9.97
CA ARG A 188 -2.71 -2.18 -9.17
C ARG A 188 -2.85 -3.52 -9.89
N ALA A 189 -3.39 -3.48 -11.11
CA ALA A 189 -3.63 -4.68 -11.90
C ALA A 189 -2.30 -5.36 -12.29
N TYR A 190 -1.33 -4.57 -12.79
CA TYR A 190 -0.02 -5.08 -13.17
C TYR A 190 0.69 -5.80 -12.01
N ASN A 191 0.82 -5.14 -10.85
CA ASN A 191 1.49 -5.73 -9.69
C ASN A 191 0.77 -6.99 -9.18
N LEU A 192 -0.57 -7.04 -9.24
CA LEU A 192 -1.31 -8.24 -8.88
C LEU A 192 -1.04 -9.39 -9.86
N ILE A 193 -1.13 -9.12 -11.17
CA ILE A 193 -0.87 -10.12 -12.21
C ILE A 193 0.55 -10.66 -12.09
N MET A 194 1.55 -9.78 -11.96
CA MET A 194 2.94 -10.20 -11.77
C MET A 194 3.12 -11.02 -10.48
N SER A 195 2.42 -10.68 -9.40
CA SER A 195 2.50 -11.46 -8.16
C SER A 195 1.87 -12.85 -8.32
N ILE A 196 0.79 -12.99 -9.09
CA ILE A 196 0.20 -14.30 -9.42
C ILE A 196 1.18 -15.14 -10.25
N VAL A 197 1.77 -14.54 -11.29
CA VAL A 197 2.71 -15.24 -12.18
C VAL A 197 3.96 -15.67 -11.43
N LEU A 198 4.60 -14.76 -10.69
CA LEU A 198 5.81 -15.06 -9.91
C LEU A 198 5.54 -16.09 -8.82
N ALA A 199 4.40 -16.01 -8.13
CA ALA A 199 4.00 -17.03 -7.17
C ALA A 199 3.82 -18.39 -7.83
N GLY A 200 3.11 -18.44 -8.96
CA GLY A 200 2.93 -19.66 -9.74
C GLY A 200 4.27 -20.30 -10.10
N LEU A 201 5.17 -19.53 -10.74
CA LEU A 201 6.50 -20.03 -11.13
C LEU A 201 7.32 -20.52 -9.93
N SER A 202 7.34 -19.78 -8.82
CA SER A 202 8.08 -20.17 -7.62
C SER A 202 7.54 -21.44 -6.95
N VAL A 203 6.23 -21.66 -6.98
CA VAL A 203 5.61 -22.89 -6.46
C VAL A 203 5.89 -24.04 -7.41
N PHE A 204 5.81 -23.82 -8.72
CA PHE A 204 6.18 -24.84 -9.70
C PHE A 204 7.64 -25.28 -9.58
N MET A 205 8.56 -24.35 -9.29
CA MET A 205 9.97 -24.68 -9.03
C MET A 205 10.16 -25.71 -7.91
N LEU A 206 9.32 -25.67 -6.85
CA LEU A 206 9.37 -26.66 -5.77
C LEU A 206 9.03 -28.08 -6.26
N PHE A 207 8.22 -28.22 -7.30
CA PHE A 207 7.80 -29.52 -7.85
C PHE A 207 8.52 -29.87 -9.15
N TYR A 208 9.35 -28.98 -9.70
CA TYR A 208 10.08 -29.22 -10.94
C TYR A 208 10.92 -30.51 -10.87
N PRO A 209 11.77 -30.73 -9.84
CA PRO A 209 12.55 -31.96 -9.75
C PRO A 209 11.67 -33.21 -9.69
N PHE A 210 10.53 -33.13 -9.00
CA PHE A 210 9.54 -34.21 -8.93
C PHE A 210 8.86 -34.51 -10.27
N VAL A 211 8.68 -33.53 -11.15
CA VAL A 211 8.03 -33.78 -12.45
C VAL A 211 9.03 -34.32 -13.48
N CYS A 212 10.28 -33.83 -13.46
CA CYS A 212 11.29 -34.22 -14.45
C CYS A 212 12.10 -35.47 -14.10
N PHE A 213 12.37 -35.71 -12.82
CA PHE A 213 13.34 -36.74 -12.39
C PHE A 213 12.69 -37.88 -11.60
N ASN A 214 11.38 -37.85 -11.39
CA ASN A 214 10.70 -38.92 -10.68
C ASN A 214 10.72 -40.21 -11.51
N THR A 215 11.39 -41.22 -10.97
CA THR A 215 11.36 -42.59 -11.47
C THR A 215 10.03 -43.24 -11.08
N GLU A 216 9.32 -43.84 -12.03
CA GLU A 216 8.00 -44.45 -11.85
C GLU A 216 7.80 -45.08 -10.45
N GLY A 217 7.00 -44.42 -9.61
CA GLY A 217 6.56 -44.97 -8.31
C GLY A 217 6.82 -44.10 -7.08
N GLU A 218 7.60 -43.01 -7.15
CA GLU A 218 7.74 -42.12 -5.99
C GLU A 218 6.49 -41.25 -5.80
N GLY A 219 5.84 -41.44 -4.65
CA GLY A 219 4.77 -40.56 -4.20
C GLY A 219 5.31 -39.18 -3.81
N LEU A 220 4.42 -38.19 -3.78
CA LEU A 220 4.78 -36.80 -3.42
C LEU A 220 5.40 -36.66 -2.02
N LEU A 221 4.94 -37.47 -1.06
CA LEU A 221 5.40 -37.39 0.33
C LEU A 221 6.87 -37.84 0.50
N PRO A 222 7.31 -38.98 -0.06
CA PRO A 222 8.72 -39.33 -0.17
C PRO A 222 9.58 -38.22 -0.78
N TYR A 223 9.14 -37.62 -1.88
CA TYR A 223 9.85 -36.51 -2.53
C TYR A 223 10.04 -35.31 -1.60
N LEU A 224 8.96 -34.82 -0.97
CA LEU A 224 9.04 -33.69 -0.04
C LEU A 224 9.91 -34.00 1.17
N ARG A 225 9.96 -35.27 1.59
CA ARG A 225 10.86 -35.73 2.64
C ARG A 225 12.32 -35.72 2.17
N GLY A 226 12.58 -36.13 0.93
CA GLY A 226 13.90 -36.07 0.29
C GLY A 226 14.49 -34.66 0.33
N ILE A 227 13.72 -33.63 -0.07
CA ILE A 227 14.14 -32.22 0.01
C ILE A 227 14.61 -31.85 1.43
N VAL A 228 13.93 -32.34 2.48
CA VAL A 228 14.29 -32.06 3.87
C VAL A 228 15.54 -32.82 4.31
N GLU A 229 15.67 -34.09 3.91
CA GLU A 229 16.80 -34.96 4.24
C GLU A 229 18.09 -34.48 3.54
N GLU A 230 17.98 -34.03 2.29
CA GLU A 230 19.06 -33.46 1.49
C GLU A 230 19.34 -31.99 1.81
N LYS A 231 18.50 -31.38 2.66
CA LYS A 231 18.60 -29.99 3.13
C LYS A 231 18.44 -28.96 2.00
N GLU A 232 17.67 -29.26 0.97
CA GLU A 232 17.36 -28.37 -0.16
C GLU A 232 16.28 -27.31 0.19
N PHE A 233 16.45 -26.63 1.32
CA PHE A 233 15.45 -25.72 1.86
C PHE A 233 15.19 -24.47 0.99
N ALA A 234 16.11 -24.11 0.07
CA ALA A 234 15.95 -22.97 -0.83
C ALA A 234 14.70 -23.10 -1.73
N LEU A 235 14.31 -24.33 -2.09
CA LEU A 235 13.08 -24.58 -2.86
C LEU A 235 11.83 -24.16 -2.08
N PHE A 236 11.74 -24.52 -0.79
CA PHE A 236 10.65 -24.08 0.08
C PHE A 236 10.66 -22.56 0.33
N VAL A 237 11.84 -21.97 0.49
CA VAL A 237 11.99 -20.52 0.69
C VAL A 237 11.50 -19.76 -0.54
N SER A 238 11.88 -20.20 -1.75
CA SER A 238 11.42 -19.61 -3.01
C SER A 238 9.90 -19.65 -3.14
N ALA A 239 9.29 -20.82 -2.92
CA ALA A 239 7.83 -20.98 -2.96
C ALA A 239 7.14 -20.10 -1.90
N GLY A 240 7.68 -20.05 -0.68
CA GLY A 240 7.16 -19.21 0.41
C GLY A 240 7.22 -17.72 0.08
N LEU A 241 8.30 -17.25 -0.54
CA LEU A 241 8.45 -15.87 -0.99
C LEU A 241 7.45 -15.51 -2.09
N GLY A 242 7.19 -16.43 -3.02
CA GLY A 242 6.19 -16.20 -4.08
C GLY A 242 4.78 -16.08 -3.51
N LEU A 243 4.40 -16.99 -2.60
CA LEU A 243 3.13 -16.91 -1.89
C LEU A 243 3.00 -15.61 -1.08
N LEU A 244 4.07 -15.19 -0.40
CA LEU A 244 4.12 -13.92 0.31
C LEU A 244 3.91 -12.74 -0.64
N GLN A 245 4.56 -12.74 -1.81
CA GLN A 245 4.39 -11.70 -2.82
C GLN A 245 2.95 -11.65 -3.35
N LEU A 246 2.30 -12.80 -3.57
CA LEU A 246 0.89 -12.88 -3.94
C LEU A 246 -0.03 -12.28 -2.87
N ILE A 247 0.18 -12.62 -1.60
CA ILE A 247 -0.58 -12.06 -0.47
C ILE A 247 -0.45 -10.54 -0.46
N LEU A 248 0.77 -10.02 -0.59
CA LEU A 248 1.02 -8.57 -0.66
C LEU A 248 0.32 -7.93 -1.87
N GLY A 249 0.38 -8.56 -3.05
CA GLY A 249 -0.32 -8.14 -4.25
C GLY A 249 -1.84 -8.02 -4.04
N LEU A 250 -2.46 -9.03 -3.42
CA LEU A 250 -3.89 -9.02 -3.08
C LEU A 250 -4.22 -7.92 -2.06
N CYS A 251 -3.42 -7.78 -1.00
CA CYS A 251 -3.59 -6.72 0.01
C CYS A 251 -3.50 -5.32 -0.61
N PHE A 252 -2.60 -5.10 -1.56
CA PHE A 252 -2.43 -3.80 -2.22
C PHE A 252 -3.49 -3.51 -3.29
N CYS A 253 -4.22 -4.54 -3.75
CA CYS A 253 -5.29 -4.42 -4.74
C CYS A 253 -6.66 -4.02 -4.17
N LYS A 254 -6.82 -3.97 -2.82
CA LYS A 254 -8.11 -3.89 -2.06
C LYS A 254 -9.10 -2.75 -2.37
N SER A 255 -8.96 -1.98 -3.44
CA SER A 255 -10.03 -1.11 -3.94
C SER A 255 -9.88 -0.80 -5.43
N LEU A 256 -10.30 -1.70 -6.32
CA LEU A 256 -10.57 -1.36 -7.73
C LEU A 256 -11.90 -0.60 -7.92
N LYS A 257 -12.66 -0.34 -6.84
CA LYS A 257 -13.88 0.47 -6.91
C LYS A 257 -13.55 1.81 -7.57
N ARG A 258 -14.08 2.00 -8.78
CA ARG A 258 -14.03 3.25 -9.53
C ARG A 258 -14.62 4.32 -8.62
N LYS A 259 -13.81 5.30 -8.20
CA LYS A 259 -14.37 6.49 -7.55
C LYS A 259 -15.25 7.14 -8.60
N GLU A 260 -16.56 7.22 -8.34
CA GLU A 260 -17.46 8.00 -9.18
C GLU A 260 -16.86 9.40 -9.34
N LYS A 261 -16.69 9.82 -10.59
CA LYS A 261 -16.29 11.20 -10.88
C LYS A 261 -17.41 12.06 -10.33
N LYS A 262 -17.14 12.78 -9.23
CA LYS A 262 -18.00 13.90 -8.85
C LYS A 262 -17.96 14.86 -10.04
N VAL A 263 -19.10 14.94 -10.74
CA VAL A 263 -19.34 15.96 -11.76
C VAL A 263 -19.10 17.30 -11.07
N LYS A 264 -18.22 18.12 -11.66
CA LYS A 264 -17.92 19.45 -11.17
C LYS A 264 -19.07 20.39 -11.50
#